data_AF-A0A9E0N901-F1
#
_entry.id   AF-A0A9E0N901-F1
#
_cell.length_a   1.000
_cell.length_b   1.000
_cell.length_c   1.000
_cell.angle_alpha   90.00
_cell.angle_beta   90.00
_cell.angle_gamma   90.00
#
_symmetry.space_group_name_H-M   'P 1'
#
loop_
_entity.id
_entity.type
_entity.pdbx_description
1 polymer ?
#
loop_
_entity_poly.entity_id
_entity_poly.type
_entity_poly.pdbx_seq_one_letter_code
_entity_poly.pdbx_strand_id
1 'polypeptide(L)'
;MAEANPSGPLRTLRLASLGEGATLLLLVLIAVPLKRMLGLPEAVSIMGPIHGTAFLLYVALVIKNLAGGRINSRDTSLLLVVAFVPLGAFFLGGWFRRKARVRLESAPQDQPKDDLP
;
A
#
# COMPACT_ATOMS: atom_id res chain seq x y z
N MET A 1 32.43 -3.27 -3.94
CA MET A 1 31.62 -2.14 -3.47
C MET A 1 30.18 -2.47 -3.79
N ALA A 2 29.37 -2.84 -2.79
CA ALA A 2 27.99 -3.27 -3.00
C ALA A 2 27.11 -2.05 -3.29
N GLU A 3 26.50 -2.02 -4.48
CA GLU A 3 25.54 -0.99 -4.89
C GLU A 3 24.36 -0.93 -3.90
N ALA A 4 24.28 0.17 -3.14
CA ALA A 4 23.11 0.52 -2.36
C ALA A 4 22.01 1.02 -3.31
N ASN A 5 21.20 0.10 -3.84
CA ASN A 5 20.02 0.43 -4.65
C ASN A 5 18.89 0.96 -3.72
N PRO A 6 18.31 2.15 -3.96
CA PRO A 6 17.47 2.88 -2.99
C PRO A 6 16.06 2.28 -2.88
N SER A 7 15.94 1.15 -2.17
CA SER A 7 14.66 0.54 -1.83
C SER A 7 14.34 0.76 -0.34
N GLY A 8 14.02 2.00 0.01
CA GLY A 8 13.51 2.32 1.34
C GLY A 8 12.29 1.43 1.68
N PRO A 9 12.15 0.89 2.90
CA PRO A 9 11.06 -0.02 3.26
C PRO A 9 9.64 0.51 3.01
N LEU A 10 9.45 1.83 3.02
CA LEU A 10 8.18 2.48 2.65
C LEU A 10 7.92 2.46 1.13
N ARG A 11 8.97 2.54 0.30
CA ARG A 11 8.88 2.41 -1.16
C ARG A 11 8.49 0.99 -1.54
N THR A 12 9.08 -0.01 -0.89
CA THR A 12 8.72 -1.43 -1.07
C THR A 12 7.27 -1.69 -0.67
N LEU A 13 6.83 -1.16 0.48
CA LEU A 13 5.43 -1.27 0.92
C LEU A 13 4.46 -0.65 -0.10
N ARG A 14 4.80 0.51 -0.66
CA ARG A 14 3.97 1.18 -1.68
C ARG A 14 3.87 0.38 -2.98
N LEU A 15 4.99 -0.20 -3.45
CA LEU A 15 4.99 -1.05 -4.63
C LEU A 15 4.18 -2.33 -4.41
N ALA A 16 4.32 -2.95 -3.23
CA ALA A 16 3.55 -4.14 -2.86
C ALA A 16 2.04 -3.84 -2.79
N SER A 17 1.65 -2.72 -2.18
CA SER A 17 0.25 -2.26 -2.16
C SER A 17 -0.31 -2.03 -3.56
N LEU A 18 0.48 -1.44 -4.47
CA LEU A 18 0.04 -1.23 -5.85
C LEU A 18 -0.10 -2.56 -6.62
N GLY A 19 0.85 -3.49 -6.42
CA GLY A 19 0.81 -4.81 -7.04
C GLY A 19 -0.38 -5.64 -6.55
N GLU A 20 -0.61 -5.70 -5.25
CA GLU A 20 -1.76 -6.38 -4.64
C GLU A 20 -3.08 -5.81 -5.16
N GLY A 21 -3.25 -4.48 -5.12
CA GLY A 21 -4.45 -3.82 -5.66
C GLY A 21 -4.65 -4.07 -7.16
N ALA A 22 -3.57 -4.08 -7.96
CA ALA A 22 -3.65 -4.42 -9.38
C ALA A 22 -4.07 -5.88 -9.61
N THR A 23 -3.53 -6.84 -8.84
CA THR A 23 -3.94 -8.25 -8.93
C THR A 23 -5.40 -8.47 -8.54
N LEU A 24 -5.88 -7.76 -7.50
CA LEU A 24 -7.29 -7.79 -7.10
C LEU A 24 -8.20 -7.22 -8.19
N LEU A 25 -7.79 -6.12 -8.82
CA LEU A 25 -8.54 -5.50 -9.91
C LEU A 25 -8.62 -6.43 -11.14
N LEU A 26 -7.52 -7.07 -11.53
CA LEU A 26 -7.49 -8.05 -12.61
C LEU A 26 -8.36 -9.27 -12.29
N LEU A 27 -8.31 -9.78 -11.06
CA LEU A 27 -9.15 -10.89 -10.61
C LEU A 27 -10.65 -10.54 -10.74
N VAL A 28 -11.06 -9.37 -10.22
CA VAL A 28 -12.48 -8.99 -10.14
C VAL A 28 -13.03 -8.48 -11.47
N LEU A 29 -12.28 -7.66 -12.21
CA LEU A 29 -12.77 -7.05 -13.45
C LEU A 29 -12.51 -7.88 -14.71
N ILE A 30 -11.54 -8.81 -14.68
CA ILE A 30 -11.22 -9.64 -15.85
C ILE A 30 -11.56 -11.10 -15.56
N ALA A 31 -10.95 -11.71 -14.55
CA ALA A 31 -11.10 -13.15 -14.34
C ALA A 31 -12.56 -13.55 -14.01
N VAL A 32 -13.27 -12.78 -13.18
CA VAL A 32 -14.68 -13.07 -12.84
C VAL A 32 -15.62 -12.89 -14.04
N PRO A 33 -15.59 -11.80 -14.82
CA PRO A 33 -16.39 -11.69 -16.04
C PRO A 33 -16.05 -12.77 -17.07
N LEU A 34 -14.77 -13.09 -17.25
CA LEU A 34 -14.33 -14.11 -18.19
C LEU A 34 -14.89 -15.50 -17.80
N LYS A 35 -14.89 -15.83 -16.51
CA LYS A 35 -15.54 -17.03 -15.97
C LYS A 35 -17.05 -17.06 -16.24
N ARG A 36 -17.75 -15.93 -16.04
CA ARG A 36 -19.23 -15.89 -16.15
C ARG A 36 -19.74 -15.73 -17.58
N MET A 37 -19.01 -15.05 -18.46
CA MET A 37 -19.45 -14.75 -19.83
C MET A 37 -18.91 -15.75 -20.85
N LEU A 38 -17.63 -16.15 -20.72
CA LEU A 38 -16.98 -17.06 -21.67
C LEU A 38 -16.85 -18.48 -21.12
N GLY A 39 -17.33 -18.75 -19.91
CA GLY A 39 -17.28 -20.08 -19.31
C GLY A 39 -15.86 -20.59 -19.04
N LEU A 40 -14.89 -19.68 -18.88
CA LEU A 40 -13.48 -20.01 -18.65
C LEU A 40 -13.12 -19.93 -17.15
N PRO A 41 -13.33 -21.00 -16.36
CA PRO A 41 -13.00 -20.98 -14.93
C PRO A 41 -11.50 -20.93 -14.65
N GLU A 42 -10.66 -21.32 -15.61
CA GLU A 42 -9.20 -21.36 -15.50
C GLU A 42 -8.61 -19.98 -15.16
N ALA A 43 -9.19 -18.90 -15.69
CA ALA A 43 -8.73 -17.54 -15.42
C ALA A 43 -8.79 -17.19 -13.92
N VAL A 44 -9.86 -17.58 -13.23
CA VAL A 44 -10.01 -17.39 -11.78
C VAL A 44 -9.12 -18.36 -11.01
N SER A 45 -8.99 -19.60 -11.50
CA SER A 45 -8.17 -20.63 -10.86
C SER A 45 -6.68 -20.28 -10.86
N ILE A 46 -6.21 -19.52 -11.87
CA ILE A 46 -4.83 -19.04 -11.96
C ILE A 46 -4.67 -17.71 -11.19
N MET A 47 -5.59 -16.76 -11.39
CA MET A 47 -5.48 -15.44 -10.76
C MET A 47 -5.71 -15.47 -9.25
N GLY A 48 -6.52 -16.41 -8.74
CA GLY A 48 -6.78 -16.55 -7.30
C GLY A 48 -5.50 -16.77 -6.49
N PRO A 49 -4.70 -17.81 -6.78
CA PRO A 49 -3.40 -18.03 -6.12
C PRO A 49 -2.40 -16.88 -6.30
N ILE A 50 -2.37 -16.24 -7.47
CA ILE A 50 -1.50 -15.07 -7.74
C ILE A 50 -1.86 -13.93 -6.79
N HIS A 51 -3.15 -13.56 -6.74
CA HIS A 51 -3.64 -12.52 -5.84
C HIS A 51 -3.42 -12.89 -4.37
N GLY A 52 -3.76 -14.12 -3.97
CA GLY A 52 -3.57 -14.59 -2.59
C GLY A 52 -2.12 -14.50 -2.13
N THR A 53 -1.17 -14.86 -3.00
CA THR A 53 0.27 -14.74 -2.72
C THR A 53 0.71 -13.28 -2.62
N ALA A 54 0.26 -12.42 -3.54
CA ALA A 54 0.54 -10.98 -3.50
C ALA A 54 0.00 -10.33 -2.22
N PHE A 55 -1.21 -10.72 -1.80
CA PHE A 55 -1.84 -10.25 -0.56
C PHE A 55 -1.04 -10.67 0.68
N LEU A 56 -0.62 -11.94 0.77
CA LEU A 56 0.22 -12.41 1.88
C LEU A 56 1.55 -11.65 1.97
N LEU A 57 2.21 -11.41 0.83
CA LEU A 57 3.45 -10.62 0.77
C LEU A 57 3.21 -9.17 1.23
N TYR A 58 2.11 -8.57 0.81
CA TYR A 58 1.72 -7.23 1.26
C TYR A 58 1.48 -7.18 2.77
N VAL A 59 0.71 -8.11 3.33
CA VAL A 59 0.46 -8.21 4.78
C VAL A 59 1.77 -8.37 5.56
N ALA A 60 2.68 -9.23 5.10
CA ALA A 60 3.99 -9.41 5.72
C ALA A 60 4.80 -8.09 5.74
N LEU A 61 4.75 -7.30 4.66
CA LEU A 61 5.41 -5.99 4.58
C LEU A 61 4.74 -4.96 5.50
N VAL A 62 3.41 -4.97 5.63
CA VAL A 62 2.69 -4.11 6.57
C VAL A 62 3.12 -4.43 8.00
N ILE A 63 3.11 -5.71 8.41
CA ILE A 63 3.54 -6.15 9.74
C ILE A 63 5.00 -5.76 10.00
N LYS A 64 5.90 -5.97 9.03
CA LYS A 64 7.32 -5.58 9.13
C LYS A 64 7.49 -4.07 9.35
N ASN A 65 6.69 -3.23 8.69
CA ASN A 65 6.75 -1.79 8.87
C ASN A 65 6.12 -1.34 10.20
N LEU A 66 5.07 -2.03 10.69
CA LEU A 66 4.48 -1.77 12.01
C LEU A 66 5.46 -2.14 13.13
N ALA A 67 6.05 -3.33 13.08
CA ALA A 67 7.03 -3.79 14.05
C ALA A 67 8.29 -2.90 14.06
N GLY A 68 8.65 -2.34 12.90
CA GLY A 68 9.73 -1.37 12.78
C GLY A 68 9.38 0.06 13.21
N GLY A 69 8.18 0.31 13.75
CA GLY A 69 7.74 1.64 14.20
C GLY A 69 7.54 2.67 13.08
N ARG A 70 7.49 2.22 11.81
CA ARG A 70 7.42 3.10 10.63
C ARG A 70 6.00 3.52 10.28
N ILE A 71 5.02 2.75 10.72
CA ILE A 71 3.58 3.01 10.57
C ILE A 71 2.89 2.77 11.91
N ASN A 72 1.82 3.52 12.19
CA ASN A 72 1.09 3.40 13.45
C ASN A 72 -0.02 2.33 13.34
N SER A 73 -0.51 1.80 14.46
CA SER A 73 -1.52 0.73 14.45
C SER A 73 -2.83 1.13 13.74
N ARG A 74 -3.21 2.42 13.79
CA ARG A 74 -4.34 2.97 13.03
C ARG A 74 -4.10 2.99 11.52
N ASP A 75 -2.87 3.22 11.10
CA ASP A 75 -2.50 3.24 9.68
C ASP A 75 -2.47 1.80 9.14
N THR A 76 -1.99 0.85 9.95
CA THR A 76 -2.04 -0.59 9.64
C THR A 76 -3.46 -1.10 9.43
N SER A 77 -4.38 -0.80 10.34
CA SER A 77 -5.78 -1.26 10.19
C SER A 77 -6.43 -0.67 8.94
N LEU A 78 -6.17 0.60 8.65
CA LEU A 78 -6.66 1.25 7.44
C LEU A 78 -6.06 0.62 6.17
N LEU A 79 -4.75 0.37 6.15
CA LEU A 79 -4.03 -0.27 5.04
C LEU A 79 -4.55 -1.68 4.73
N LEU A 80 -4.95 -2.44 5.77
CA LEU A 80 -5.53 -3.77 5.61
C LEU A 80 -6.98 -3.71 5.11
N VAL A 81 -7.83 -2.85 5.69
CA VAL A 81 -9.23 -2.70 5.26
C VAL A 81 -9.30 -2.25 3.80
N VAL A 82 -8.42 -1.33 3.41
CA VAL A 82 -8.37 -0.78 2.06
C VAL A 82 -7.90 -1.80 1.02
N ALA A 83 -7.04 -2.75 1.40
CA ALA A 83 -6.60 -3.82 0.49
C ALA A 83 -7.75 -4.71 0.02
N PHE A 84 -8.81 -4.87 0.81
CA PHE A 84 -10.00 -5.63 0.40
C PHE A 84 -10.92 -4.87 -0.56
N VAL A 85 -10.68 -3.58 -0.77
CA VAL A 85 -11.50 -2.74 -1.65
C VAL A 85 -10.73 -2.54 -2.97
N PRO A 86 -11.19 -3.11 -4.11
CA PRO A 86 -10.46 -3.03 -5.38
C PRO A 86 -10.16 -1.60 -5.86
N LEU A 87 -10.96 -0.62 -5.43
CA LEU A 87 -10.73 0.81 -5.69
C LEU A 87 -10.12 1.56 -4.49
N GLY A 88 -10.02 0.95 -3.32
CA GLY A 88 -9.59 1.61 -2.09
C GLY A 88 -8.14 2.10 -2.16
N ALA A 89 -7.25 1.36 -2.83
CA ALA A 89 -5.86 1.73 -3.02
C ALA A 89 -5.68 3.09 -3.73
N PHE A 90 -6.57 3.44 -4.67
CA PHE A 90 -6.56 4.74 -5.35
C PHE A 90 -6.95 5.89 -4.41
N PHE A 91 -7.92 5.68 -3.53
CA PHE A 91 -8.36 6.70 -2.56
C PHE A 91 -7.33 6.94 -1.44
N LEU A 92 -6.59 5.91 -1.04
CA LEU A 92 -5.64 5.98 0.07
C LEU A 92 -4.47 6.95 -0.19
N GLY A 93 -3.99 7.00 -1.43
CA GLY A 93 -2.98 7.96 -1.85
C GLY A 93 -3.41 9.42 -1.63
N GLY A 94 -4.70 9.73 -1.79
CA GLY A 94 -5.25 11.06 -1.53
C GLY A 94 -5.31 11.42 -0.04
N TRP A 95 -5.65 10.46 0.82
CA TRP A 95 -5.87 10.70 2.25
C TRP A 95 -4.57 10.78 3.07
N PHE A 96 -3.59 9.91 2.80
CA PHE A 96 -2.29 9.98 3.49
C PHE A 96 -1.53 11.28 3.17
N ARG A 97 -1.65 11.80 1.94
CA ARG A 97 -1.06 13.10 1.56
C ARG A 97 -1.64 14.25 2.38
N ARG A 98 -2.92 14.20 2.77
CA ARG A 98 -3.54 15.25 3.60
C ARG A 98 -3.04 15.19 5.05
N LYS A 99 -2.89 14.00 5.64
CA LYS A 99 -2.33 13.86 7.00
C LYS A 99 -0.85 14.24 7.08
N ALA A 100 -0.06 13.88 6.06
CA ALA A 100 1.34 14.31 5.98
C ALA A 100 1.45 15.84 5.89
N ARG A 101 0.57 16.49 5.11
CA ARG A 101 0.53 17.95 4.98
C ARG A 101 0.12 18.63 6.28
N VAL A 102 -0.95 18.16 6.93
CA VAL A 102 -1.42 18.73 8.21
C VAL A 102 -0.36 18.59 9.30
N ARG A 103 0.39 17.47 9.37
CA ARG A 103 1.45 17.29 10.37
C ARG A 103 2.71 18.13 10.10
N LEU A 104 3.01 18.44 8.84
CA LEU A 104 4.06 19.40 8.47
C LEU A 104 3.63 20.85 8.74
N GLU A 105 2.35 21.16 8.57
CA GLU A 105 1.78 22.51 8.82
C GLU A 105 1.50 22.77 10.31
N SER A 106 1.44 21.70 11.12
CA SER A 106 1.29 21.75 12.58
C SER A 106 2.62 21.51 13.32
N ALA A 107 3.71 21.22 12.60
CA ALA A 107 5.03 21.26 13.20
C ALA A 107 5.36 22.74 13.44
N PRO A 108 5.70 23.16 14.68
CA PRO A 108 6.16 24.52 14.91
C PRO A 108 7.27 24.84 13.92
N GLN A 109 7.13 25.94 13.17
CA GLN A 109 8.29 26.51 12.49
C GLN A 109 9.33 26.80 13.56
N ASP A 110 10.40 26.01 13.57
CA ASP A 110 11.63 26.43 14.22
C ASP A 110 12.07 27.72 13.51
N GLN A 111 11.93 28.84 14.19
CA GLN A 111 12.40 30.14 13.74
C GLN A 111 13.93 30.08 13.71
N PRO A 112 14.60 30.28 12.56
CA PRO A 112 16.00 30.64 12.59
C PRO A 112 16.07 32.17 12.77
N LYS A 113 16.62 32.63 13.89
CA LYS A 113 17.56 33.77 13.98
C LYS A 113 17.84 34.16 15.43
N ASP A 114 19.12 34.02 15.79
CA ASP A 114 19.99 35.07 16.35
C ASP A 114 19.30 36.10 17.24
N ASP A 115 19.63 36.10 18.53
CA ASP A 115 20.43 37.18 19.14
C ASP A 115 20.77 36.86 20.61
N LEU A 116 22.09 36.81 20.86
CA LEU A 116 22.77 36.98 22.15
C LEU A 116 22.23 38.23 22.88
N PRO A 117 22.20 38.28 24.21
CA PRO A 117 23.43 38.31 25.02
C PRO A 117 23.54 37.23 26.11
#